data_AF-R7VLT6-F1
#
_entry.id   AF-R7VLT6-F1
#
_cell.length_a   1.000
_cell.length_b   1.000
_cell.length_c   1.000
_cell.angle_alpha   90.00
_cell.angle_beta   90.00
_cell.angle_gamma   90.00
#
_symmetry.space_group_name_H-M   'P 1'
#
loop_
_entity.id
_entity.type
_entity.pdbx_description
1 polymer ?
#
loop_
_entity_poly.entity_id
_entity_poly.type
_entity_poly.pdbx_seq_one_letter_code
_entity_poly.pdbx_strand_id
1 'polypeptide(L)'
;MWDNEMHILPTFLLFHPNTVKKALRYRSTMAPRALSNAEKYGGKGYHFPWESGFYGEEVSPEADECPECSWHKYHTTGAVGWLIRMYYSATRDRDYRQNVDYNGCDMTREIARFFADRAIYKPEHGRYDIDDCTGPDENHPRVNNNAYTLVLASLAIHYARYFACLCQRTERDEVPDEWIHKALYLNLPFDNFKKHLRSLIYIYELQ
;
A
#
# COMPACT_ATOMS: atom_id res chain seq x y z
N MET A 1 1.79 6.23 -11.69
CA MET A 1 0.64 6.41 -10.79
C MET A 1 -0.05 5.09 -10.51
N TRP A 2 -0.83 5.06 -9.43
CA TRP A 2 -1.67 3.95 -8.98
C TRP A 2 -2.82 3.56 -9.94
N ASP A 3 -3.10 4.40 -10.95
CA ASP A 3 -4.06 4.18 -12.03
C ASP A 3 -3.88 2.81 -12.71
N ASN A 4 -2.63 2.43 -12.93
CA ASN A 4 -2.29 1.14 -13.52
C ASN A 4 -2.84 -0.01 -12.67
N GLU A 5 -2.50 -0.04 -11.39
CA GLU A 5 -2.81 -1.14 -10.49
C GLU A 5 -4.29 -1.19 -10.07
N MET A 6 -4.95 -0.04 -9.89
CA MET A 6 -6.35 0.01 -9.42
C MET A 6 -7.39 0.04 -10.54
N HIS A 7 -7.09 0.60 -11.71
CA HIS A 7 -8.10 0.85 -12.75
C HIS A 7 -7.82 0.09 -14.04
N ILE A 8 -6.59 0.12 -14.54
CA ILE A 8 -6.26 -0.41 -15.88
C ILE A 8 -6.03 -1.93 -15.83
N LEU A 9 -5.04 -2.37 -15.06
CA LEU A 9 -4.57 -3.76 -15.03
C LEU A 9 -5.59 -4.78 -14.52
N PRO A 10 -6.53 -4.47 -13.61
CA PRO A 10 -7.62 -5.38 -13.26
C PRO A 10 -8.43 -5.89 -14.47
N THR A 11 -8.66 -5.03 -15.46
CA THR A 11 -9.37 -5.42 -16.70
C THR A 11 -8.50 -6.32 -17.56
N PHE A 12 -7.21 -6.00 -17.69
CA PHE A 12 -6.25 -6.86 -18.40
C PHE A 12 -6.08 -8.22 -17.73
N LEU A 13 -6.23 -8.33 -16.41
CA LEU A 13 -6.10 -9.60 -15.70
C LEU A 13 -7.10 -10.65 -16.20
N LEU A 14 -8.30 -10.23 -16.61
CA LEU A 14 -9.36 -11.12 -17.08
C LEU A 14 -9.03 -11.82 -18.41
N PHE A 15 -8.34 -11.14 -19.32
CA PHE A 15 -8.10 -11.62 -20.68
C PHE A 15 -6.62 -11.84 -21.01
N HIS A 16 -5.72 -11.12 -20.34
CA HIS A 16 -4.29 -11.05 -20.63
C HIS A 16 -3.43 -11.06 -19.34
N PRO A 17 -3.51 -12.10 -18.50
CA PRO A 17 -2.78 -12.17 -17.23
C PRO A 17 -1.25 -12.04 -17.39
N ASN A 18 -0.68 -12.49 -18.51
CA ASN A 18 0.76 -12.34 -18.79
C ASN A 18 1.18 -10.87 -18.93
N THR A 19 0.30 -9.98 -19.39
CA THR A 19 0.58 -8.53 -19.43
C THR A 19 0.65 -7.95 -18.02
N VAL A 20 -0.26 -8.37 -17.15
CA VAL A 20 -0.25 -7.99 -15.72
C VAL A 20 1.01 -8.49 -15.03
N LYS A 21 1.43 -9.74 -15.30
CA LYS A 21 2.69 -10.30 -14.79
C LYS A 21 3.91 -9.46 -15.17
N LYS A 22 3.96 -8.95 -16.40
CA LYS A 22 5.03 -8.06 -16.87
C LYS A 22 4.99 -6.70 -16.17
N ALA A 23 3.81 -6.14 -15.94
CA ALA A 23 3.66 -4.90 -15.17
C ALA A 23 4.12 -5.07 -13.72
N LEU A 24 3.78 -6.20 -13.08
CA LEU A 24 4.29 -6.54 -11.75
C LEU A 24 5.81 -6.74 -11.73
N ARG A 25 6.39 -7.35 -12.78
CA ARG A 25 7.85 -7.45 -12.93
C ARG A 25 8.52 -6.09 -12.95
N TYR A 26 7.92 -5.09 -13.60
CA TYR A 26 8.44 -3.72 -13.55
C TYR A 26 8.51 -3.21 -12.11
N ARG A 27 7.44 -3.36 -11.31
CA ARG A 27 7.43 -2.96 -9.89
C ARG A 27 8.50 -3.70 -9.08
N SER A 28 8.67 -5.00 -9.30
CA SER A 28 9.71 -5.79 -8.64
C SER A 28 11.13 -5.37 -9.04
N THR A 29 11.33 -5.05 -10.32
CA THR A 29 12.62 -4.54 -10.82
C THR A 29 12.97 -3.18 -10.18
N MET A 30 11.96 -2.35 -9.94
CA MET A 30 12.10 -1.02 -9.33
C MET A 30 12.01 -1.03 -7.80
N ALA A 31 11.87 -2.20 -7.17
CA ALA A 31 11.77 -2.31 -5.71
C ALA A 31 12.91 -1.64 -4.93
N PRO A 32 14.19 -1.66 -5.37
CA PRO A 32 15.26 -0.91 -4.70
C PRO A 32 15.01 0.61 -4.66
N ARG A 33 14.31 1.15 -5.67
CA ARG A 33 13.93 2.58 -5.70
C ARG A 33 12.80 2.87 -4.73
N ALA A 34 11.84 1.95 -4.58
CA ALA A 34 10.80 2.06 -3.57
C ALA A 34 11.36 2.01 -2.14
N LEU A 35 12.40 1.21 -1.90
CA LEU A 35 13.12 1.20 -0.62
C LEU A 35 13.86 2.53 -0.39
N SER A 36 14.64 2.99 -1.39
CA SER A 36 15.37 4.27 -1.30
C SER A 36 14.41 5.45 -1.06
N ASN A 37 13.24 5.41 -1.69
CA ASN A 37 12.20 6.39 -1.47
C ASN A 37 11.69 6.34 -0.03
N ALA A 38 11.42 5.15 0.52
CA ALA A 38 11.03 5.01 1.92
C ALA A 38 12.08 5.60 2.88
N GLU A 39 13.35 5.27 2.66
CA GLU A 39 14.49 5.71 3.48
C GLU A 39 14.70 7.22 3.42
N LYS A 40 14.49 7.87 2.26
CA LYS A 40 14.60 9.33 2.08
C LYS A 40 13.75 10.10 3.08
N TYR A 41 12.62 9.53 3.52
CA TYR A 41 11.69 10.16 4.45
C TYR A 41 11.56 9.36 5.76
N GLY A 42 12.61 8.61 6.14
CA GLY A 42 12.72 7.92 7.43
C GLY A 42 11.82 6.71 7.60
N GLY A 43 11.25 6.17 6.52
CA GLY A 43 10.43 4.98 6.52
C GLY A 43 11.20 3.69 6.24
N LYS A 44 10.54 2.55 6.47
CA LYS A 44 11.02 1.21 6.10
C LYS A 44 10.09 0.56 5.06
N GLY A 45 10.55 -0.53 4.47
CA GLY A 45 9.76 -1.27 3.47
C GLY A 45 9.74 -0.59 2.12
N TYR A 46 8.89 -1.07 1.21
CA TYR A 46 8.78 -0.50 -0.13
C TYR A 46 7.72 0.58 -0.15
N HIS A 47 8.16 1.83 -0.34
CA HIS A 47 7.28 2.95 -0.62
C HIS A 47 7.38 3.32 -2.10
N PHE A 48 6.48 2.78 -2.92
CA PHE A 48 6.44 3.10 -4.34
C PHE A 48 6.11 4.57 -4.57
N PRO A 49 6.79 5.23 -5.52
CA PRO A 49 6.53 6.64 -5.82
C PRO A 49 5.12 6.84 -6.37
N TRP A 50 4.58 8.05 -6.15
CA TRP A 50 3.31 8.49 -6.71
C TRP A 50 3.35 8.41 -8.24
N GLU A 51 4.35 9.03 -8.85
CA GLU A 51 4.63 8.93 -10.27
C GLU A 51 5.95 8.20 -10.50
N SER A 52 5.89 7.17 -11.34
CA SER A 52 7.00 6.24 -11.56
C SER A 52 7.32 6.24 -13.05
N GLY A 53 8.49 6.75 -13.40
CA GLY A 53 9.01 6.78 -14.77
C GLY A 53 9.77 5.50 -15.16
N PHE A 54 10.60 5.58 -16.20
CA PHE A 54 11.38 4.44 -16.69
C PHE A 54 12.28 3.82 -15.61
N TYR A 55 12.91 4.65 -14.78
CA TYR A 55 13.86 4.22 -13.74
C TYR A 55 13.23 3.94 -12.37
N GLY A 56 11.91 4.06 -12.24
CA GLY A 56 11.20 3.75 -10.98
C GLY A 56 11.40 4.74 -9.83
N GLU A 57 12.07 5.86 -10.09
CA GLU A 57 12.21 6.99 -9.16
C GLU A 57 10.93 7.82 -9.13
N GLU A 58 10.76 8.60 -8.05
CA GLU A 58 9.71 9.61 -7.98
C GLU A 58 9.97 10.68 -9.04
N VAL A 59 9.01 10.87 -9.94
CA VAL A 59 9.08 11.86 -11.03
C VAL A 59 7.95 12.87 -11.00
N SER A 60 7.12 12.84 -9.95
CA SER A 60 6.10 13.87 -9.75
C SER A 60 6.77 15.25 -9.73
N PRO A 61 6.23 16.26 -10.44
CA PRO A 61 6.81 17.60 -10.45
C PRO A 61 7.04 18.14 -9.03
N GLU A 62 8.27 18.59 -8.76
CA GLU A 62 8.64 19.15 -7.45
C GLU A 62 8.08 20.58 -7.22
N ALA A 63 7.55 21.22 -8.27
CA ALA A 63 7.33 22.67 -8.30
C ALA A 63 5.96 23.14 -7.76
N ASP A 64 6.06 24.04 -6.79
CA ASP A 64 5.16 25.14 -6.38
C ASP A 64 3.73 24.87 -5.91
N GLU A 65 3.12 23.72 -6.18
CA GLU A 65 1.72 23.45 -5.73
C GLU A 65 1.60 22.39 -4.64
N CYS A 66 2.50 21.41 -4.55
CA CYS A 66 2.60 20.54 -3.37
C CYS A 66 3.85 19.64 -3.39
N PRO A 67 5.04 20.17 -3.01
CA PRO A 67 6.30 19.43 -3.00
C PRO A 67 6.29 18.14 -2.16
N GLU A 68 5.33 18.01 -1.24
CA GLU A 68 5.19 16.88 -0.32
C GLU A 68 3.96 16.00 -0.61
N CYS A 69 3.13 16.33 -1.60
CA CYS A 69 1.89 15.56 -1.85
C CYS A 69 2.16 14.16 -2.37
N SER A 70 3.23 13.95 -3.15
CA SER A 70 3.58 12.63 -3.70
C SER A 70 3.98 11.66 -2.58
N TRP A 71 4.76 12.13 -1.60
CA TRP A 71 5.22 11.32 -0.48
C TRP A 71 4.05 10.85 0.41
N HIS A 72 3.08 11.71 0.69
CA HIS A 72 1.96 11.39 1.59
C HIS A 72 0.88 10.47 0.95
N LYS A 73 0.98 10.18 -0.36
CA LYS A 73 0.04 9.31 -1.10
C LYS A 73 0.39 7.83 -0.99
N TYR A 74 0.42 7.35 0.25
CA TYR A 74 0.77 5.96 0.61
C TYR A 74 -0.09 4.91 -0.11
N HIS A 75 -1.31 5.27 -0.53
CA HIS A 75 -2.21 4.36 -1.21
C HIS A 75 -1.69 3.84 -2.56
N THR A 76 -0.69 4.49 -3.17
CA THR A 76 0.01 3.92 -4.35
C THR A 76 0.72 2.62 -4.03
N THR A 77 1.38 2.56 -2.87
CA THR A 77 2.02 1.34 -2.38
C THR A 77 0.96 0.27 -2.08
N GLY A 78 -0.17 0.66 -1.50
CA GLY A 78 -1.33 -0.22 -1.30
C GLY A 78 -1.91 -0.76 -2.61
N ALA A 79 -1.93 0.04 -3.67
CA ALA A 79 -2.39 -0.37 -5.00
C ALA A 79 -1.53 -1.48 -5.61
N VAL A 80 -0.21 -1.37 -5.50
CA VAL A 80 0.71 -2.44 -5.92
C VAL A 80 0.42 -3.72 -5.15
N GLY A 81 0.27 -3.65 -3.83
CA GLY A 81 -0.10 -4.80 -3.00
C GLY A 81 -1.44 -5.43 -3.41
N TRP A 82 -2.43 -4.59 -3.72
CA TRP A 82 -3.75 -5.03 -4.17
C TRP A 82 -3.70 -5.76 -5.52
N LEU A 83 -2.97 -5.23 -6.50
CA LEU A 83 -2.81 -5.90 -7.79
C LEU A 83 -2.10 -7.24 -7.65
N ILE A 84 -1.07 -7.35 -6.80
CA ILE A 84 -0.39 -8.62 -6.51
C ILE A 84 -1.40 -9.64 -5.97
N ARG A 85 -2.25 -9.23 -5.03
CA ARG A 85 -3.32 -10.06 -4.49
C ARG A 85 -4.30 -10.51 -5.57
N MET A 86 -4.80 -9.60 -6.39
CA MET A 86 -5.72 -9.93 -7.48
C MET A 86 -5.09 -10.91 -8.46
N TYR A 87 -3.89 -10.60 -8.94
CA TYR A 87 -3.15 -11.39 -9.93
C TYR A 87 -2.93 -12.82 -9.45
N TYR A 88 -2.39 -13.00 -8.25
CA TYR A 88 -2.10 -14.34 -7.75
C TYR A 88 -3.37 -15.11 -7.39
N SER A 89 -4.41 -14.44 -6.88
CA SER A 89 -5.70 -15.08 -6.58
C SER A 89 -6.37 -15.64 -7.83
N ALA A 90 -6.27 -14.92 -8.96
CA ALA A 90 -6.85 -15.32 -10.23
C ALA A 90 -6.04 -16.41 -10.96
N THR A 91 -4.70 -16.35 -10.89
CA THR A 91 -3.83 -17.19 -11.74
C THR A 91 -3.17 -18.35 -11.02
N ARG A 92 -2.96 -18.24 -9.70
CA ARG A 92 -2.11 -19.14 -8.90
C ARG A 92 -0.70 -19.33 -9.50
N ASP A 93 -0.19 -18.32 -10.20
CA ASP A 93 1.09 -18.38 -10.91
C ASP A 93 2.26 -18.64 -9.95
N ARG A 94 2.76 -19.88 -9.98
CA ARG A 94 3.87 -20.32 -9.12
C ARG A 94 5.19 -19.68 -9.50
N ASP A 95 5.40 -19.38 -10.78
CA ASP A 95 6.60 -18.73 -11.26
C ASP A 95 6.67 -17.30 -10.71
N TYR A 96 5.57 -16.54 -10.76
CA TYR A 96 5.52 -15.22 -10.10
C TYR A 96 5.89 -15.27 -8.61
N ARG A 97 5.44 -16.31 -7.90
CA ARG A 97 5.73 -16.51 -6.47
C ARG A 97 7.19 -16.89 -6.21
N GLN A 98 7.76 -17.81 -6.98
CA GLN A 98 9.03 -18.47 -6.65
C GLN A 98 10.24 -17.91 -7.38
N ASN A 99 10.03 -17.26 -8.53
CA ASN A 99 11.11 -16.78 -9.36
C ASN A 99 11.63 -15.42 -8.85
N VAL A 100 12.95 -15.34 -8.74
CA VAL A 100 13.69 -14.17 -8.24
C VAL A 100 13.42 -12.90 -9.07
N ASP A 101 13.14 -13.04 -10.37
CA ASP A 101 12.88 -11.91 -11.27
C ASP A 101 11.58 -11.15 -10.92
N TYR A 102 10.62 -11.86 -10.32
CA TYR A 102 9.33 -11.28 -9.92
C TYR A 102 9.28 -10.99 -8.43
N ASN A 103 10.06 -11.72 -7.63
CA ASN A 103 10.21 -11.52 -6.19
C ASN A 103 8.88 -11.30 -5.43
N GLY A 104 7.82 -12.05 -5.79
CA GLY A 104 6.47 -11.80 -5.25
C GLY A 104 6.41 -11.91 -3.71
N CYS A 105 7.23 -12.78 -3.13
CA CYS A 105 7.32 -12.95 -1.68
C CYS A 105 7.88 -11.70 -0.98
N ASP A 106 9.00 -11.12 -1.44
CA ASP A 106 9.52 -9.89 -0.82
C ASP A 106 8.63 -8.69 -1.12
N MET A 107 8.07 -8.61 -2.33
CA MET A 107 7.16 -7.52 -2.70
C MET A 107 6.01 -7.39 -1.71
N THR A 108 5.31 -8.49 -1.42
CA THR A 108 4.19 -8.47 -0.46
C THR A 108 4.66 -8.13 0.96
N ARG A 109 5.79 -8.71 1.40
CA ARG A 109 6.36 -8.47 2.73
C ARG A 109 6.80 -7.02 2.93
N GLU A 110 7.56 -6.44 2.02
CA GLU A 110 8.10 -5.09 2.17
C GLU A 110 7.03 -4.01 2.01
N ILE A 111 5.97 -4.28 1.22
CA ILE A 111 4.76 -3.44 1.21
C ILE A 111 4.07 -3.48 2.59
N ALA A 112 3.91 -4.66 3.18
CA ALA A 112 3.34 -4.79 4.53
C ALA A 112 4.22 -4.12 5.60
N ARG A 113 5.55 -4.24 5.47
CA ARG A 113 6.53 -3.59 6.34
C ARG A 113 6.38 -2.08 6.31
N PHE A 114 6.17 -1.50 5.14
CA PHE A 114 5.94 -0.06 4.99
C PHE A 114 4.72 0.40 5.79
N PHE A 115 3.58 -0.27 5.65
CA PHE A 115 2.38 0.09 6.40
C PHE A 115 2.52 -0.18 7.91
N ALA A 116 3.17 -1.27 8.31
CA ALA A 116 3.41 -1.57 9.71
C ALA A 116 4.37 -0.56 10.38
N ASP A 117 5.29 0.02 9.61
CA ASP A 117 6.21 1.07 10.06
C ASP A 117 5.50 2.44 10.18
N ARG A 118 4.51 2.73 9.33
CA ARG A 118 3.68 3.95 9.42
C ARG A 118 2.60 3.89 10.51
N ALA A 119 2.23 2.70 10.97
CA ALA A 119 1.25 2.53 12.03
C ALA A 119 1.86 2.82 13.42
N ILE A 120 1.44 3.94 14.02
CA ILE A 120 1.93 4.48 15.29
C ILE A 120 0.87 4.26 16.38
N TYR A 121 1.26 3.66 17.50
CA TYR A 121 0.35 3.47 18.63
C TYR A 121 0.03 4.80 19.31
N LYS A 122 -1.25 5.06 19.56
CA LYS A 122 -1.78 6.23 20.27
C LYS A 122 -2.43 5.78 21.57
N PRO A 123 -1.81 6.02 22.73
CA PRO A 123 -2.34 5.60 24.03
C PRO A 123 -3.71 6.17 24.36
N GLU A 124 -4.06 7.32 23.80
CA GLU A 124 -5.27 8.10 24.09
C GLU A 124 -6.55 7.32 23.76
N HIS A 125 -6.49 6.48 22.73
CA HIS A 125 -7.60 5.65 22.29
C HIS A 125 -7.22 4.17 22.11
N GLY A 126 -6.01 3.77 22.51
CA GLY A 126 -5.55 2.39 22.49
C GLY A 126 -5.54 1.75 21.10
N ARG A 127 -5.31 2.56 20.05
CA ARG A 127 -5.31 2.10 18.64
C ARG A 127 -4.06 2.61 17.92
N TYR A 128 -3.88 2.16 16.69
CA TYR A 128 -2.81 2.61 15.81
C TYR A 128 -3.34 3.59 14.77
N ASP A 129 -2.63 4.68 14.62
CA ASP A 129 -2.92 5.69 13.60
C ASP A 129 -1.91 5.60 12.47
N ILE A 130 -2.36 5.97 11.27
CA ILE A 130 -1.47 6.31 10.16
C ILE A 130 -1.71 7.78 9.86
N ASP A 131 -0.75 8.60 10.26
CA ASP A 131 -0.79 10.05 10.15
C ASP A 131 -0.27 10.52 8.79
N ASP A 132 -0.54 11.79 8.48
CA ASP A 132 0.03 12.52 7.33
C ASP A 132 -0.18 11.82 5.98
N CYS A 133 -1.41 11.36 5.75
CA CYS A 133 -1.81 10.69 4.51
C CYS A 133 -2.56 11.65 3.59
N THR A 134 -2.30 11.56 2.30
CA THR A 134 -3.22 12.09 1.27
C THR A 134 -3.92 10.88 0.64
N GLY A 135 -5.25 10.82 0.77
CA GLY A 135 -6.05 9.78 0.15
C GLY A 135 -6.33 10.06 -1.34
N PRO A 136 -7.22 9.27 -1.98
CA PRO A 136 -7.62 9.51 -3.37
C PRO A 136 -8.28 10.89 -3.62
N ASP A 137 -8.90 11.48 -2.60
CA ASP A 137 -9.34 12.87 -2.65
C ASP A 137 -8.16 13.80 -2.31
N GLU A 138 -7.52 14.29 -3.36
CA GLU A 138 -6.31 15.10 -3.24
C GLU A 138 -6.57 16.53 -2.72
N ASN A 139 -7.83 16.97 -2.67
CA ASN A 139 -8.19 18.28 -2.13
C ASN A 139 -8.08 18.35 -0.60
N HIS A 140 -7.94 17.19 0.06
CA HIS A 140 -7.74 17.07 1.49
C HIS A 140 -6.41 16.35 1.79
N PRO A 141 -5.28 17.02 1.55
CA PRO A 141 -3.97 16.43 1.77
C PRO A 141 -3.63 16.34 3.26
N ARG A 142 -2.69 15.46 3.61
CA ARG A 142 -2.08 15.40 4.95
C ARG A 142 -3.07 15.18 6.10
N VAL A 143 -4.10 14.37 5.83
CA VAL A 143 -5.09 13.98 6.85
C VAL A 143 -4.61 12.74 7.59
N ASN A 144 -4.96 12.65 8.87
CA ASN A 144 -4.71 11.45 9.66
C ASN A 144 -5.82 10.43 9.43
N ASN A 145 -5.47 9.14 9.51
CA ASN A 145 -6.42 8.04 9.50
C ASN A 145 -7.36 8.04 8.29
N ASN A 146 -6.85 8.39 7.10
CA ASN A 146 -7.63 8.29 5.88
C ASN A 146 -8.18 6.85 5.71
N ALA A 147 -9.50 6.71 5.67
CA ALA A 147 -10.16 5.41 5.69
C ALA A 147 -9.71 4.48 4.55
N TYR A 148 -9.51 5.04 3.35
CA TYR A 148 -9.06 4.28 2.19
C TYR A 148 -7.64 3.73 2.40
N THR A 149 -6.71 4.58 2.85
CA THR A 149 -5.34 4.19 3.16
C THR A 149 -5.28 3.15 4.28
N LEU A 150 -6.05 3.34 5.37
CA LEU A 150 -6.09 2.38 6.49
C LEU A 150 -6.60 0.99 6.06
N VAL A 151 -7.64 0.95 5.22
CA VAL A 151 -8.16 -0.33 4.69
C VAL A 151 -7.11 -1.00 3.81
N LEU A 152 -6.46 -0.27 2.90
CA LEU A 152 -5.38 -0.83 2.08
C LEU A 152 -4.20 -1.31 2.91
N ALA A 153 -3.81 -0.57 3.95
CA ALA A 153 -2.76 -0.95 4.88
C ALA A 153 -3.07 -2.29 5.57
N SER A 154 -4.29 -2.41 6.12
CA SER A 154 -4.74 -3.65 6.76
C SER A 154 -4.77 -4.82 5.77
N LEU A 155 -5.32 -4.61 4.57
CA LEU A 155 -5.38 -5.65 3.53
C LEU A 155 -3.98 -6.10 3.09
N ALA A 156 -3.03 -5.17 2.96
CA ALA A 156 -1.67 -5.49 2.54
C ALA A 156 -0.94 -6.33 3.60
N ILE A 157 -1.06 -5.96 4.88
CA ILE A 157 -0.44 -6.69 5.99
C ILE A 157 -1.01 -8.11 6.12
N HIS A 158 -2.34 -8.26 6.10
CA HIS A 158 -2.98 -9.57 6.17
C HIS A 158 -2.65 -10.43 4.95
N TYR A 159 -2.62 -9.83 3.76
CA TYR A 159 -2.26 -10.56 2.55
C TYR A 159 -0.81 -11.01 2.56
N ALA A 160 0.12 -10.18 3.05
CA ALA A 160 1.52 -10.57 3.19
C ALA A 160 1.68 -11.78 4.11
N ARG A 161 0.99 -11.82 5.26
CA ARG A 161 1.00 -13.00 6.15
C ARG A 161 0.49 -14.26 5.45
N TYR A 162 -0.63 -14.17 4.74
CA TYR A 162 -1.13 -15.30 3.95
C TYR A 162 -0.13 -15.73 2.86
N PHE A 163 0.46 -14.78 2.16
CA PHE A 163 1.38 -15.05 1.06
C PHE A 163 2.71 -15.63 1.55
N ALA A 164 3.16 -15.25 2.74
CA ALA A 164 4.36 -15.79 3.37
C ALA A 164 4.25 -17.30 3.61
N CYS A 165 3.08 -17.78 4.06
CA CYS A 165 2.81 -19.20 4.22
C CYS A 165 2.94 -19.96 2.89
N LEU A 166 2.50 -19.34 1.78
CA LEU A 166 2.69 -19.92 0.45
C LEU A 166 4.15 -19.91 0.01
N CYS A 167 4.93 -18.93 0.45
CA CYS A 167 6.35 -18.82 0.16
C CYS A 167 7.22 -19.76 1.00
N GLN A 168 6.63 -20.52 1.95
CA GLN A 168 7.35 -21.41 2.86
C GLN A 168 8.46 -20.70 3.64
N ARG A 169 8.25 -19.41 3.94
CA ARG A 169 9.17 -18.65 4.78
C ARG A 169 9.01 -19.10 6.23
N THR A 170 10.07 -19.01 7.02
CA THR A 170 10.00 -19.35 8.46
C THR A 170 9.70 -18.10 9.29
N GLU A 171 9.25 -18.26 10.53
CA GLU A 171 8.77 -17.16 11.40
C GLU A 171 9.71 -15.95 11.53
N ARG A 172 11.03 -16.11 11.35
CA ARG A 172 11.99 -14.97 11.31
C ARG A 172 11.84 -14.06 10.09
N ASP A 173 11.26 -14.57 8.99
CA ASP A 173 11.14 -13.91 7.69
C ASP A 173 9.69 -13.51 7.32
N GLU A 174 8.67 -13.97 8.06
CA GLU A 174 7.31 -14.13 7.51
C GLU A 174 6.32 -12.96 7.58
N VAL A 175 6.57 -11.92 8.38
CA VAL A 175 5.60 -10.88 8.85
C VAL A 175 5.32 -11.09 10.35
N PRO A 176 5.89 -10.27 11.25
CA PRO A 176 5.68 -10.36 12.71
C PRO A 176 4.22 -10.27 13.14
N ASP A 177 3.87 -10.94 14.26
CA ASP A 177 2.52 -10.85 14.87
C ASP A 177 2.17 -9.43 15.30
N GLU A 178 3.19 -8.63 15.66
CA GLU A 178 3.03 -7.20 15.91
C GLU A 178 2.39 -6.48 14.70
N TRP A 179 2.76 -6.83 13.47
CA TRP A 179 2.20 -6.17 12.28
C TRP A 179 0.71 -6.53 12.11
N ILE A 180 0.35 -7.79 12.38
CA ILE A 180 -1.06 -8.23 12.39
C ILE A 180 -1.84 -7.49 13.48
N HIS A 181 -1.27 -7.36 14.68
CA HIS A 181 -1.88 -6.59 15.76
C HIS A 181 -2.11 -5.13 15.34
N LYS A 182 -1.11 -4.47 14.74
CA LYS A 182 -1.28 -3.12 14.19
C LYS A 182 -2.44 -3.05 13.20
N ALA A 183 -2.49 -3.98 12.23
CA ALA A 183 -3.52 -4.01 11.19
C ALA A 183 -4.95 -4.25 11.73
N LEU A 184 -5.09 -5.00 12.82
CA LEU A 184 -6.37 -5.25 13.50
C LEU A 184 -6.85 -4.05 14.32
N TYR A 185 -5.92 -3.30 14.90
CA TYR A 185 -6.19 -2.17 15.78
C TYR A 185 -5.95 -0.81 15.12
N LEU A 186 -5.95 -0.73 13.78
CA LEU A 186 -5.97 0.56 13.09
C LEU A 186 -7.22 1.36 13.47
N ASN A 187 -7.05 2.68 13.62
CA ASN A 187 -8.10 3.61 14.00
C ASN A 187 -8.97 4.01 12.81
N LEU A 188 -9.80 3.07 12.36
CA LEU A 188 -10.72 3.30 11.24
C LEU A 188 -11.81 4.32 11.65
N PRO A 189 -11.95 5.46 10.93
CA PRO A 189 -12.99 6.43 11.21
C PRO A 189 -14.34 5.87 10.73
N PHE A 190 -15.09 5.28 11.66
CA PHE A 190 -16.39 4.66 11.41
C PHE A 190 -17.46 5.28 12.32
N ASP A 191 -18.58 5.70 11.72
CA ASP A 191 -19.71 6.26 12.45
C ASP A 191 -20.64 5.12 12.90
N ASN A 192 -20.62 4.81 14.20
CA ASN A 192 -21.50 3.79 14.77
C ASN A 192 -22.98 4.18 14.76
N PHE A 193 -23.32 5.48 14.70
CA PHE A 193 -24.71 5.95 14.68
C PHE A 193 -25.31 5.89 13.28
N LYS A 194 -24.54 6.32 12.27
CA LYS A 194 -24.97 6.30 10.86
C LYS A 194 -24.64 4.98 10.15
N LYS A 195 -23.89 4.07 10.78
CA LYS A 195 -23.37 2.81 10.19
C LYS A 195 -22.62 3.02 8.87
N HIS A 196 -22.01 4.19 8.71
CA HIS A 196 -21.22 4.54 7.54
C HIS A 196 -19.78 4.82 7.97
N LEU A 197 -18.81 4.53 7.10
CA LEU A 197 -17.46 5.06 7.30
C LEU A 197 -17.58 6.59 7.39
N ARG A 198 -16.95 7.19 8.39
CA ARG A 198 -16.75 8.64 8.41
C ARG A 198 -15.71 8.93 7.35
N SER A 199 -16.15 8.98 6.10
CA SER A 199 -15.36 9.63 5.06
C SER A 199 -15.06 11.02 5.58
N LEU A 200 -13.79 11.44 5.52
CA LEU A 200 -13.31 12.80 5.72
C LEU A 200 -13.86 13.76 4.62
N ILE A 201 -15.14 13.64 4.28
CA ILE A 201 -15.88 14.67 3.59
C ILE A 201 -16.42 15.55 4.71
N TYR A 202 -15.64 16.59 5.05
CA TYR A 202 -16.18 17.74 5.75
C TYR A 202 -17.25 18.37 4.85
N ILE A 203 -18.47 17.84 4.89
CA ILE A 203 -19.65 18.63 4.52
C ILE A 203 -19.96 19.47 5.74
N TYR A 204 -19.58 20.73 5.65
CA TYR A 204 -20.03 21.84 6.49
C TYR A 204 -21.32 21.54 7.26
N GLU A 205 -21.23 21.37 8.59
CA GLU A 205 -22.32 21.77 9.46
C GLU A 205 -22.16 23.28 9.72
N LEU A 206 -22.68 24.07 8.77
CA LEU A 206 -23.20 25.38 9.09
C LEU A 206 -24.53 25.16 9.82
N GLN A 207 -24.51 25.26 11.15
CA GLN A 207 -25.58 25.85 11.95
C GLN A 207 -25.03 26.25 13.32
#